data_AF-A0A4R5F9E2-F1
#
_entry.id   AF-A0A4R5F9E2-F1
#
_cell.length_a   1.000
_cell.length_b   1.000
_cell.length_c   1.000
_cell.angle_alpha   90.00
_cell.angle_beta   90.00
_cell.angle_gamma   90.00
#
_symmetry.space_group_name_H-M   'P 1'
#
loop_
_entity.id
_entity.type
_entity.pdbx_description
1 polymer ?
#
loop_
_entity_poly.entity_id
_entity_poly.type
_entity_poly.pdbx_seq_one_letter_code
_entity_poly.pdbx_strand_id
1 'polypeptide(L)'
;MENINFDFLKPTIIFSVIGIFVPGFTAIGLIGTQMLLSSGGIECSISWKVIWTLTTIIGIALPITFIKYIRNITIEKLETLKTKLIIFNLVEYVCIQSSIGSLFSNSKILCYGSGGQNGIELVFTAWLALPILVVLSIIFNRIID
;
A
#
# COMPACT_ATOMS: atom_id res chain seq x y z
N MET A 1 20.99 -25.57 3.14
CA MET A 1 19.98 -24.63 2.62
C MET A 1 20.68 -23.91 1.49
N GLU A 2 20.23 -24.10 0.25
CA GLU A 2 20.83 -23.38 -0.90
C GLU A 2 20.58 -21.88 -0.68
N ASN A 3 21.63 -21.06 -0.77
CA ASN A 3 21.51 -19.62 -0.56
C ASN A 3 20.71 -19.00 -1.70
N ILE A 4 19.44 -18.70 -1.44
CA ILE A 4 18.58 -17.97 -2.37
C ILE A 4 18.95 -16.50 -2.26
N ASN A 5 19.81 -16.02 -3.16
CA ASN A 5 20.16 -14.61 -3.23
C ASN A 5 19.17 -13.88 -4.15
N PHE A 6 18.22 -13.16 -3.56
CA PHE A 6 17.29 -12.28 -4.28
C PHE A 6 17.33 -10.87 -3.70
N ASP A 7 17.67 -9.90 -4.53
CA ASP A 7 17.66 -8.50 -4.13
C ASP A 7 16.25 -7.89 -4.26
N PHE A 8 15.58 -7.71 -3.12
CA PHE A 8 14.29 -7.04 -2.99
C PHE A 8 14.38 -5.52 -3.19
N LEU A 9 15.56 -4.92 -3.01
CA LEU A 9 15.74 -3.47 -3.01
C LEU A 9 15.62 -2.90 -4.43
N LYS A 10 16.38 -3.46 -5.39
CA LYS A 10 16.37 -3.00 -6.79
C LYS A 10 14.96 -2.92 -7.42
N PRO A 11 14.12 -3.97 -7.40
CA PRO A 11 12.76 -3.88 -7.92
C PRO A 11 11.87 -2.91 -7.14
N THR A 12 12.08 -2.75 -5.82
CA THR A 12 11.33 -1.81 -4.99
C THR A 12 11.71 -0.35 -5.28
N ILE A 13 12.97 -0.06 -5.56
CA ILE A 13 13.41 1.26 -6.02
C ILE A 13 12.78 1.58 -7.38
N ILE A 14 12.80 0.64 -8.33
CA ILE A 14 12.15 0.82 -9.64
C ILE A 14 10.66 1.12 -9.45
N PHE A 15 9.98 0.32 -8.61
CA PHE A 15 8.58 0.57 -8.25
C PHE A 15 8.40 1.96 -7.64
N SER A 16 9.30 2.39 -6.77
CA SER A 16 9.19 3.68 -6.09
C SER A 16 9.38 4.87 -7.03
N VAL A 17 10.32 4.78 -7.97
CA VAL A 17 10.51 5.79 -9.02
C VAL A 17 9.26 5.94 -9.87
N ILE A 18 8.65 4.83 -10.28
CA ILE A 18 7.36 4.84 -11.00
C ILE A 18 6.26 5.41 -10.09
N GLY A 19 6.23 4.97 -8.84
CA GLY A 19 5.25 5.32 -7.82
C GLY A 19 5.19 6.80 -7.46
N ILE A 20 6.21 7.60 -7.80
CA ILE A 20 6.15 9.07 -7.69
C ILE A 20 5.05 9.67 -8.57
N PHE A 21 4.78 9.06 -9.73
CA PHE A 21 3.82 9.53 -10.73
C PHE A 21 2.43 8.89 -10.63
N VAL A 22 2.29 7.84 -9.82
CA VAL A 22 1.06 7.07 -9.65
C VAL A 22 0.09 7.53 -8.53
N PRO A 23 0.41 8.45 -7.58
CA PRO A 23 -0.48 8.76 -6.46
C PRO A 23 -1.91 9.16 -6.84
N GLY A 24 -2.06 9.86 -7.97
CA GLY A 24 -3.37 10.27 -8.48
C GLY A 24 -4.27 9.07 -8.79
N PHE A 25 -3.71 8.02 -9.41
CA PHE A 25 -4.48 6.82 -9.75
C PHE A 25 -4.93 6.06 -8.51
N THR A 26 -4.08 5.95 -7.50
CA THR A 26 -4.44 5.25 -6.26
C THR A 26 -5.41 6.07 -5.42
N ALA A 27 -5.30 7.40 -5.42
CA ALA A 27 -6.30 8.29 -4.81
C ALA A 27 -7.68 8.14 -5.49
N ILE A 28 -7.71 8.11 -6.83
CA ILE A 28 -8.93 7.83 -7.60
C ILE A 28 -9.49 6.45 -7.24
N GLY A 29 -8.64 5.43 -7.11
CA GLY A 29 -9.05 4.08 -6.69
C GLY A 29 -9.71 4.04 -5.30
N LEU A 30 -9.15 4.77 -4.33
CA LEU A 30 -9.70 4.88 -2.98
C LEU A 30 -11.05 5.62 -2.97
N ILE A 31 -11.15 6.74 -3.69
CA ILE A 31 -12.41 7.47 -3.87
C ILE A 31 -13.45 6.60 -4.57
N GLY A 32 -13.06 5.88 -5.62
CA GLY A 32 -13.92 4.94 -6.32
C GLY A 32 -14.45 3.84 -5.41
N THR A 33 -13.60 3.29 -4.53
CA THR A 33 -14.02 2.30 -3.53
C THR A 33 -15.01 2.89 -2.53
N GLN A 34 -14.79 4.13 -2.09
CA GLN A 34 -15.76 4.83 -1.25
C GLN A 34 -17.11 5.01 -1.96
N MET A 35 -17.08 5.46 -3.21
CA MET A 35 -18.30 5.65 -4.03
C MET A 35 -19.05 4.34 -4.22
N LEU A 36 -18.36 3.23 -4.46
CA LEU A 36 -18.96 1.91 -4.58
C LEU A 36 -19.66 1.48 -3.29
N LEU A 37 -19.00 1.62 -2.14
CA LEU A 37 -19.61 1.33 -0.84
C LEU A 37 -20.86 2.20 -0.60
N SER A 38 -20.80 3.47 -1.00
CA SER A 38 -21.94 4.38 -0.88
C SER A 38 -23.08 4.10 -1.84
N SER A 39 -22.79 3.61 -3.05
CA SER A 39 -23.82 3.10 -3.97
C SER A 39 -24.55 1.87 -3.41
N GLY A 40 -23.89 1.11 -2.53
CA GLY A 40 -24.47 0.00 -1.78
C GLY A 40 -25.28 0.42 -0.53
N GLY A 41 -25.48 1.72 -0.30
CA GLY A 41 -26.27 2.26 0.82
C GLY A 41 -25.46 2.60 2.08
N ILE A 42 -24.13 2.50 2.05
CA ILE A 42 -23.28 2.87 3.18
C ILE A 42 -23.00 4.38 3.17
N GLU A 43 -23.28 5.07 4.27
CA GLU A 43 -23.00 6.50 4.38
C GLU A 43 -21.51 6.80 4.07
N CYS A 44 -21.22 7.84 3.29
CA CYS A 44 -19.86 8.18 2.85
C CYS A 44 -18.83 8.21 4.01
N SER A 45 -19.21 8.82 5.13
CA SER A 45 -18.33 8.91 6.31
C SER A 45 -18.01 7.54 6.91
N ILE A 46 -18.97 6.62 6.88
CA ILE A 46 -18.80 5.23 7.32
C ILE A 46 -17.93 4.48 6.31
N SER A 47 -18.16 4.66 5.01
CA SER A 47 -17.34 4.06 3.94
C SER A 47 -15.84 4.38 4.11
N TRP A 48 -15.49 5.63 4.39
CA TRP A 48 -14.09 6.01 4.65
C TRP A 48 -13.52 5.34 5.89
N LYS A 49 -14.28 5.26 6.99
CA LYS A 49 -13.85 4.55 8.20
C LYS A 49 -13.59 3.07 7.93
N VAL A 50 -14.46 2.42 7.13
CA VAL A 50 -14.29 1.03 6.72
C VAL A 50 -13.02 0.88 5.89
N ILE A 51 -12.81 1.73 4.88
CA ILE A 51 -11.61 1.72 4.04
C ILE A 51 -10.36 1.86 4.91
N TRP A 52 -10.28 2.88 5.76
CA TRP A 52 -9.13 3.12 6.63
C TRP A 52 -8.85 1.95 7.56
N THR A 53 -9.88 1.38 8.17
CA THR A 53 -9.76 0.23 9.08
C THR A 53 -9.20 -0.97 8.33
N LEU A 54 -9.77 -1.31 7.17
CA LEU A 54 -9.33 -2.44 6.35
C LEU A 54 -7.90 -2.23 5.84
N THR A 55 -7.58 -1.05 5.31
CA THR A 55 -6.23 -0.77 4.81
C THR A 55 -5.18 -0.77 5.91
N THR A 56 -5.53 -0.38 7.14
CA THR A 56 -4.62 -0.47 8.29
C THR A 56 -4.36 -1.92 8.67
N ILE A 57 -5.42 -2.74 8.75
CA ILE A 57 -5.29 -4.16 9.08
C ILE A 57 -4.46 -4.88 8.01
N ILE A 58 -4.74 -4.63 6.73
CA ILE A 58 -4.02 -5.25 5.62
C ILE A 58 -2.57 -4.77 5.58
N GLY A 59 -2.30 -3.47 5.73
CA GLY A 59 -0.94 -2.92 5.74
C GLY A 59 -0.07 -3.45 6.89
N ILE A 60 -0.66 -3.85 8.01
CA ILE A 60 0.09 -4.51 9.09
C ILE A 60 0.27 -6.01 8.79
N ALA A 61 -0.77 -6.68 8.31
CA ALA A 61 -0.75 -8.12 8.09
C ALA A 61 0.09 -8.54 6.87
N LEU A 62 0.14 -7.71 5.83
CA LEU A 62 0.76 -8.04 4.56
C LEU A 62 2.29 -8.17 4.66
N PRO A 63 3.04 -7.25 5.32
CA PRO A 63 4.47 -7.43 5.56
C PRO A 63 4.78 -8.72 6.34
N ILE A 64 3.97 -9.03 7.36
CA ILE A 64 4.15 -10.23 8.21
C ILE A 64 3.95 -11.50 7.37
N THR A 65 2.89 -11.54 6.56
CA THR A 65 2.61 -12.70 5.69
C THR A 65 3.66 -12.85 4.59
N PHE A 66 4.15 -11.75 4.02
CA PHE A 66 5.22 -11.77 3.03
C PHE A 66 6.54 -12.26 3.63
N ILE A 67 6.90 -11.84 4.85
CA ILE A 67 8.06 -12.36 5.60
C ILE A 67 7.97 -13.88 5.80
N LYS A 68 6.80 -14.38 6.19
CA LYS A 68 6.58 -15.83 6.33
C LYS A 68 6.72 -16.55 4.98
N TYR A 69 6.28 -15.93 3.90
CA TYR A 69 6.39 -16.49 2.55
C TYR A 69 7.86 -16.59 2.11
N ILE A 70 8.65 -15.51 2.24
CA ILE A 70 10.07 -15.51 1.82
C ILE A 70 10.92 -16.49 2.64
N ARG A 71 10.65 -16.66 3.94
CA ARG A 71 11.37 -17.62 4.80
C ARG A 71 11.18 -19.09 4.40
N ASN A 72 10.08 -19.41 3.72
CA ASN A 72 9.73 -20.77 3.32
C ASN A 72 9.82 -20.96 1.79
N ILE A 73 10.52 -20.05 1.10
CA ILE A 73 10.58 -20.09 -0.36
C ILE A 73 11.53 -21.18 -0.85
N THR A 74 11.12 -21.86 -1.92
CA THR A 74 11.95 -22.85 -2.63
C THR A 74 12.45 -22.24 -3.94
N ILE A 75 13.49 -22.84 -4.53
CA ILE A 75 14.11 -22.37 -5.77
C ILE A 75 13.09 -22.30 -6.93
N GLU A 76 12.20 -23.29 -7.03
CA GLU A 76 11.11 -23.32 -8.02
C GLU A 76 10.14 -22.13 -7.89
N LYS A 77 10.00 -21.58 -6.68
CA LYS A 77 9.11 -20.44 -6.41
C LYS A 77 9.81 -19.09 -6.60
N LEU A 78 11.13 -19.09 -6.76
CA LEU A 78 11.94 -17.88 -6.95
C LEU A 78 11.53 -17.10 -8.20
N GLU A 79 11.17 -17.80 -9.28
CA GLU A 79 10.70 -17.17 -10.52
C GLU A 79 9.44 -16.31 -10.30
N THR A 80 8.57 -16.74 -9.39
CA THR A 80 7.34 -15.99 -9.05
C THR A 80 7.54 -14.90 -8.01
N LEU A 81 8.70 -14.88 -7.32
CA LEU A 81 8.98 -13.96 -6.21
C LEU A 81 8.93 -12.50 -6.67
N LYS A 82 9.50 -12.20 -7.85
CA LYS A 82 9.49 -10.85 -8.42
C LYS A 82 8.06 -10.33 -8.64
N THR A 83 7.19 -11.16 -9.21
CA THR A 83 5.78 -10.80 -9.44
C THR A 83 5.05 -10.58 -8.11
N LYS A 84 5.28 -11.47 -7.13
CA LYS A 84 4.69 -11.32 -5.79
C LYS A 84 5.19 -10.07 -5.07
N LEU A 85 6.44 -9.69 -5.26
CA LEU A 85 6.99 -8.44 -4.72
C LEU A 85 6.36 -7.20 -5.36
N ILE A 86 6.11 -7.21 -6.67
CA ILE A 86 5.42 -6.11 -7.35
C ILE A 86 4.00 -5.95 -6.80
N ILE A 87 3.27 -7.07 -6.65
CA ILE A 87 1.93 -7.09 -6.05
C ILE A 87 1.98 -6.60 -4.61
N PHE A 88 2.94 -7.09 -3.81
CA PHE A 88 3.17 -6.64 -2.45
C PHE A 88 3.37 -5.11 -2.40
N ASN A 89 4.32 -4.58 -3.17
CA ASN A 89 4.61 -3.15 -3.20
C ASN A 89 3.38 -2.33 -3.58
N LEU A 90 2.59 -2.77 -4.56
CA LEU A 90 1.37 -2.07 -4.97
C LEU A 90 0.29 -2.07 -3.88
N VAL A 91 -0.02 -3.23 -3.30
CA VAL A 91 -1.07 -3.34 -2.28
C VAL A 91 -0.66 -2.60 -1.02
N GLU A 92 0.59 -2.79 -0.59
CA GLU A 92 1.16 -2.15 0.59
C GLU A 92 1.23 -0.63 0.42
N TYR A 93 1.62 -0.15 -0.77
CA TYR A 93 1.58 1.27 -1.13
C TYR A 93 0.20 1.89 -0.88
N VAL A 94 -0.85 1.27 -1.42
CA VAL A 94 -2.23 1.75 -1.25
C VAL A 94 -2.68 1.67 0.20
N CYS A 95 -2.29 0.61 0.92
CA CYS A 95 -2.63 0.42 2.32
C CYS A 95 -2.01 1.51 3.21
N ILE A 96 -0.72 1.79 3.00
CA ILE A 96 0.00 2.85 3.71
C ILE A 96 -0.56 4.23 3.35
N GLN A 97 -0.76 4.52 2.05
CA GLN A 97 -1.36 5.77 1.58
C GLN A 97 -2.70 6.05 2.28
N SER A 98 -3.59 5.05 2.31
CA SER A 98 -4.92 5.16 2.89
C SER A 98 -4.87 5.28 4.42
N SER A 99 -4.10 4.43 5.09
CA SER A 99 -4.00 4.42 6.56
C SER A 99 -3.36 5.70 7.10
N ILE A 100 -2.26 6.17 6.51
CA ILE A 100 -1.66 7.46 6.85
C ILE A 100 -2.62 8.60 6.49
N GLY A 101 -3.38 8.49 5.40
CA GLY A 101 -4.41 9.45 5.01
C GLY A 101 -5.42 9.76 6.12
N SER A 102 -5.75 8.76 6.95
CA SER A 102 -6.64 8.94 8.11
C SER A 102 -6.08 9.84 9.22
N LEU A 103 -4.77 10.09 9.23
CA LEU A 103 -4.11 10.99 10.19
C LEU A 103 -4.11 12.44 9.72
N PHE A 104 -4.17 12.66 8.39
CA PHE A 104 -4.10 13.98 7.77
C PHE A 104 -5.45 14.51 7.29
N SER A 105 -6.49 13.66 7.31
CA SER A 105 -7.84 14.04 6.94
C SER A 105 -8.87 13.35 7.82
N ASN A 106 -10.12 13.79 7.76
CA ASN A 106 -11.23 13.13 8.43
C ASN A 106 -12.38 12.85 7.46
N SER A 107 -13.20 11.85 7.80
CA SER A 107 -14.24 11.35 6.90
C SER A 107 -15.29 12.40 6.57
N LYS A 108 -15.51 13.40 7.44
CA LYS A 108 -16.45 14.50 7.16
C LYS A 108 -15.89 15.49 6.14
N ILE A 109 -14.60 15.81 6.21
CA ILE A 109 -13.91 16.66 5.24
C ILE A 109 -13.93 16.00 3.86
N LEU A 110 -13.58 14.72 3.79
CA LEU A 110 -13.56 13.98 2.52
C LEU A 110 -14.95 13.82 1.87
N CYS A 111 -16.02 13.80 2.67
CA CYS A 111 -17.38 13.62 2.16
C CYS A 111 -18.14 14.92 1.89
N TYR A 112 -17.91 15.96 2.71
CA TYR A 112 -18.80 17.11 2.80
C TYR A 112 -18.05 18.46 2.87
N GLY A 113 -16.72 18.45 2.85
CA GLY A 113 -15.92 19.68 2.90
C GLY A 113 -16.05 20.50 1.62
N SER A 114 -16.45 21.77 1.75
CA SER A 114 -16.38 22.79 0.69
C SER A 114 -15.04 23.54 0.64
N GLY A 115 -14.04 23.09 1.41
CA GLY A 115 -12.78 23.81 1.66
C GLY A 115 -11.54 23.09 1.16
N GLY A 116 -11.35 22.99 -0.16
CA GLY A 116 -10.02 22.86 -0.79
C GLY A 116 -9.16 21.61 -0.55
N GLN A 117 -9.46 20.74 0.41
CA GLN A 117 -8.80 19.44 0.62
C GLN A 117 -9.35 18.40 -0.38
N ASN A 118 -9.04 18.60 -1.66
CA ASN A 118 -9.57 17.84 -2.81
C ASN A 118 -8.89 16.46 -3.00
N GLY A 119 -8.54 15.77 -1.92
CA GLY A 119 -7.79 14.50 -1.98
C GLY A 119 -6.31 14.68 -2.31
N ILE A 120 -5.77 15.90 -2.21
CA ILE A 120 -4.33 16.16 -2.37
C ILE A 120 -3.55 15.54 -1.21
N GLU A 121 -4.16 15.44 -0.03
CA GLU A 121 -3.61 14.75 1.13
C GLU A 121 -3.33 13.29 0.80
N LEU A 122 -4.24 12.63 0.06
CA LEU A 122 -4.04 11.25 -0.38
C LEU A 122 -2.85 11.12 -1.34
N VAL A 123 -2.54 12.15 -2.13
CA VAL A 123 -1.35 12.17 -2.99
C VAL A 123 -0.07 12.25 -2.14
N PHE A 124 -0.06 13.16 -1.15
CA PHE A 124 1.08 13.30 -0.24
C PHE A 124 1.34 12.04 0.58
N THR A 125 0.29 11.39 1.10
CA THR A 125 0.47 10.15 1.87
C THR A 125 0.92 8.98 1.01
N ALA A 126 0.67 9.01 -0.29
CA ALA A 126 1.20 8.04 -1.23
C ALA A 126 2.72 8.21 -1.38
N TRP A 127 3.23 9.44 -1.51
CA TRP A 127 4.68 9.67 -1.52
C TRP A 127 5.36 9.24 -0.22
N LEU A 128 4.69 9.39 0.93
CA LEU A 128 5.19 8.87 2.22
C LEU A 128 5.23 7.35 2.28
N ALA A 129 4.41 6.64 1.50
CA ALA A 129 4.46 5.18 1.43
C ALA A 129 5.74 4.66 0.77
N LEU A 130 6.31 5.40 -0.20
CA LEU A 130 7.51 5.00 -0.94
C LEU A 130 8.74 4.72 -0.04
N PRO A 131 9.18 5.64 0.84
CA PRO A 131 10.31 5.36 1.73
C PRO A 131 10.02 4.18 2.67
N ILE A 132 8.76 3.98 3.09
CA ILE A 132 8.38 2.85 3.93
C ILE A 132 8.56 1.52 3.17
N LEU A 133 8.14 1.45 1.90
CA LEU A 133 8.37 0.28 1.05
C LEU A 133 9.87 -0.02 0.87
N VAL A 134 10.69 1.02 0.69
CA VAL A 134 12.15 0.85 0.60
C VAL A 134 12.69 0.24 1.90
N VAL A 135 12.27 0.75 3.07
CA VAL A 135 12.67 0.17 4.37
C VAL A 135 12.23 -1.29 4.50
N LEU A 136 10.99 -1.62 4.10
CA LEU A 136 10.50 -3.00 4.10
C LEU A 136 11.34 -3.91 3.19
N SER A 137 11.74 -3.43 2.01
CA SER A 137 12.60 -4.21 1.10
C SER A 137 14.00 -4.48 1.69
N ILE A 138 14.57 -3.54 2.45
CA ILE A 138 15.83 -3.75 3.17
C ILE A 138 15.65 -4.82 4.26
N ILE A 139 14.52 -4.80 4.97
CA ILE A 139 14.19 -5.83 5.95
C ILE A 139 14.06 -7.20 5.28
N PHE A 140 13.43 -7.29 4.10
CA PHE A 140 13.31 -8.55 3.37
C PHE A 140 14.65 -9.11 2.91
N ASN A 141 15.57 -8.27 2.41
CA ASN A 141 16.94 -8.68 2.08
C ASN A 141 17.62 -9.33 3.31
N ARG A 142 17.54 -8.69 4.49
CA ARG A 142 18.13 -9.23 5.73
C ARG A 142 17.49 -10.52 6.25
N ILE A 143 16.32 -10.89 5.76
CA ILE A 143 15.62 -12.10 6.19
C ILE A 143 15.89 -13.28 5.24
N ILE A 144 16.19 -13.00 3.97
CA ILE A 144 16.50 -14.02 2.98
C ILE A 144 18.00 -14.38 2.95
N ASP A 145 18.86 -13.41 3.28
CA ASP A 145 20.30 -13.60 3.54
C ASP A 145 20.54 -14.45 4.80
#